data_AF-A0A7Y0EIA5-F1
#
_entry.id   AF-A0A7Y0EIA5-F1
#
_cell.length_a   1.000
_cell.length_b   1.000
_cell.length_c   1.000
_cell.angle_alpha   90.00
_cell.angle_beta   90.00
_cell.angle_gamma   90.00
#
_symmetry.space_group_name_H-M   'P 1'
#
loop_
_entity.id
_entity.type
_entity.pdbx_description
1 polymer ?
#
loop_
_entity_poly.entity_id
_entity_poly.type
_entity_poly.pdbx_seq_one_letter_code
_entity_poly.pdbx_strand_id
1 'polypeptide(L)'
;MKKFMDENFLLNNDTAVNLYHEYAKDMPIIDYHCHLNPKEIFENKRFKNITEVWLYGDHYKWRAMRSNGIDEKYITGDGTDYEKFMAWAKTLPMAIGNPLYHWTHLELQRFFGIYQVLNEKTAPEIWERANKLLNGEGFGARDLIKKSNVKVICTTDDPIDSLEYHLKLKECKDFDVKVLPAFRPDKGINISKKTFVPWIEKLGQVSGKTINNYDDLIEALKGRIDFFHSVGCRVSDHALDSVVYAEGSKEEIEKAFLKALKGEILTSDEISKYKTSVLKFLGETYAKLGWTMQYHIAAMRDNNTKMFNKLGPDTGFDSINDEGIAYPLSRILDSLETKNLLPKTILYTLNPKDNFILGTMLGNFQGTTAPGKIQFGSAWWFNDHKDGMVEQMKSLANLGLLSRFVGMLTDSRSFLSYTRHEYFRRILCNLIGEWVENGEYPNDIEFLGKVVQDISYNNAKEYFAM
;
A
#
# COMPACT_ATOMS: atom_id res chain seq x y z
N MET A 1 -1.23 28.37 23.14
CA MET A 1 -0.98 26.92 22.96
C MET A 1 -1.99 26.42 21.94
N LYS A 2 -1.55 25.72 20.87
CA LYS A 2 -2.49 25.09 19.91
C LYS A 2 -3.29 24.00 20.60
N LYS A 3 -4.53 23.77 20.19
CA LYS A 3 -5.35 22.69 20.75
C LYS A 3 -4.98 21.39 20.05
N PHE A 4 -4.88 20.29 20.81
CA PHE A 4 -4.61 18.98 20.24
C PHE A 4 -5.68 18.62 19.21
N MET A 5 -5.25 18.25 17.99
CA MET A 5 -6.12 17.79 16.91
C MET A 5 -7.24 18.79 16.56
N ASP A 6 -6.93 20.08 16.51
CA ASP A 6 -7.85 21.10 15.98
C ASP A 6 -7.93 21.06 14.44
N GLU A 7 -8.71 21.96 13.86
CA GLU A 7 -8.91 22.02 12.40
C GLU A 7 -7.61 22.32 11.62
N ASN A 8 -6.64 22.96 12.28
CA ASN A 8 -5.32 23.31 11.75
C ASN A 8 -4.23 22.33 12.22
N PHE A 9 -4.63 21.14 12.68
CA PHE A 9 -3.69 20.08 13.02
C PHE A 9 -2.65 19.88 11.89
N LEU A 10 -1.37 19.92 12.28
CA LEU A 10 -0.18 19.87 11.42
C LEU A 10 0.04 21.05 10.44
N LEU A 11 -0.79 22.08 10.47
CA LEU A 11 -0.63 23.30 9.66
C LEU A 11 -0.02 24.41 10.54
N ASN A 12 1.20 24.84 10.21
CA ASN A 12 1.99 25.71 11.08
C ASN A 12 2.14 27.15 10.61
N ASN A 13 1.67 27.48 9.41
CA ASN A 13 1.69 28.82 8.82
C ASN A 13 0.44 29.08 7.98
N ASP A 14 0.20 30.35 7.65
CA ASP A 14 -1.00 30.79 6.95
C ASP A 14 -1.07 30.25 5.52
N THR A 15 0.08 30.14 4.84
CA THR A 15 0.17 29.52 3.51
C THR A 15 -0.32 28.06 3.55
N ALA A 16 0.12 27.26 4.52
CA ALA A 16 -0.29 25.87 4.69
C ALA A 16 -1.78 25.73 5.04
N VAL A 17 -2.30 26.63 5.87
CA VAL A 17 -3.72 26.70 6.21
C VAL A 17 -4.55 26.95 4.95
N ASN A 18 -4.17 27.94 4.14
CA ASN A 18 -4.82 28.25 2.86
C ASN A 18 -4.76 27.06 1.89
N LEU A 19 -3.57 26.52 1.61
CA LEU A 19 -3.39 25.39 0.70
C LEU A 19 -4.23 24.16 1.11
N TYR A 20 -4.30 23.86 2.41
CA TYR A 20 -5.08 22.72 2.87
C TYR A 20 -6.58 22.96 2.75
N HIS A 21 -7.12 24.02 3.35
CA HIS A 21 -8.57 24.20 3.44
C HIS A 21 -9.21 24.59 2.11
N GLU A 22 -8.53 25.38 1.27
CA GLU A 22 -9.08 25.86 -0.01
C GLU A 22 -8.84 24.89 -1.16
N TYR A 23 -7.74 24.11 -1.14
CA TYR A 23 -7.32 23.29 -2.28
C TYR A 23 -7.27 21.78 -2.01
N ALA A 24 -6.76 21.33 -0.85
CA ALA A 24 -6.50 19.90 -0.62
C ALA A 24 -7.67 19.14 0.00
N LYS A 25 -8.34 19.76 0.98
CA LYS A 25 -9.25 19.10 1.93
C LYS A 25 -10.37 18.34 1.23
N ASP A 26 -11.02 18.97 0.26
CA ASP A 26 -12.22 18.43 -0.40
C ASP A 26 -11.91 17.59 -1.65
N MET A 27 -10.62 17.43 -2.01
CA MET A 27 -10.25 16.60 -3.16
C MET A 27 -10.69 15.14 -2.96
N PRO A 28 -11.24 14.49 -4.00
CA PRO A 28 -11.57 13.07 -3.94
C PRO A 28 -10.34 12.19 -3.74
N ILE A 29 -10.55 10.93 -3.37
CA ILE A 29 -9.49 9.95 -3.15
C ILE A 29 -9.45 8.94 -4.30
N ILE A 30 -8.26 8.73 -4.86
CA ILE A 30 -7.89 7.51 -5.58
C ILE A 30 -6.96 6.74 -4.67
N ASP A 31 -7.45 5.65 -4.10
CA ASP A 31 -6.65 4.74 -3.30
C ASP A 31 -6.10 3.63 -4.21
N TYR A 32 -5.07 3.97 -4.97
CA TYR A 32 -4.55 3.14 -6.06
C TYR A 32 -3.75 1.90 -5.60
N HIS A 33 -3.64 1.68 -4.28
CA HIS A 33 -3.10 0.46 -3.72
C HIS A 33 -3.56 0.27 -2.25
N CYS A 34 -4.33 -0.78 -2.01
CA CYS A 34 -4.78 -1.16 -0.66
C CYS A 34 -4.93 -2.68 -0.53
N HIS A 35 -5.27 -3.12 0.67
CA HIS A 35 -5.51 -4.51 1.06
C HIS A 35 -6.94 -4.74 1.57
N LEU A 36 -7.89 -3.88 1.18
CA LEU A 36 -9.31 -4.08 1.49
C LEU A 36 -9.86 -5.34 0.85
N ASN A 37 -10.76 -6.03 1.55
CA ASN A 37 -11.38 -7.25 1.04
C ASN A 37 -12.54 -6.89 0.09
N PRO A 38 -12.47 -7.27 -1.22
CA PRO A 38 -13.51 -6.92 -2.18
C PRO A 38 -14.86 -7.59 -1.87
N LYS A 39 -14.86 -8.75 -1.20
CA LYS A 39 -16.08 -9.38 -0.72
C LYS A 39 -16.78 -8.52 0.33
N GLU A 40 -16.05 -7.98 1.29
CA GLU A 40 -16.62 -7.14 2.34
C GLU A 40 -17.18 -5.82 1.76
N ILE A 41 -16.56 -5.30 0.70
CA ILE A 41 -17.12 -4.17 -0.07
C ILE A 41 -18.41 -4.58 -0.77
N PHE A 42 -18.41 -5.71 -1.48
CA PHE A 42 -19.59 -6.19 -2.20
C PHE A 42 -20.76 -6.49 -1.27
N GLU A 43 -20.53 -7.19 -0.16
CA GLU A 43 -21.57 -7.53 0.82
C GLU A 43 -21.97 -6.32 1.69
N ASN A 44 -21.32 -5.17 1.51
CA ASN A 44 -21.46 -3.98 2.34
C ASN A 44 -21.37 -4.33 3.83
N LYS A 45 -20.29 -5.03 4.22
CA LYS A 45 -20.10 -5.56 5.56
C LYS A 45 -20.43 -4.52 6.63
N ARG A 46 -21.23 -4.94 7.61
CA ARG A 46 -21.45 -4.19 8.86
C ARG A 46 -20.54 -4.76 9.94
N PHE A 47 -20.04 -3.90 10.81
CA PHE A 47 -19.13 -4.26 11.88
C PHE A 47 -19.90 -4.38 13.20
N LYS A 48 -19.65 -5.45 13.95
CA LYS A 48 -20.28 -5.75 15.22
C LYS A 48 -20.02 -4.67 16.27
N ASN A 49 -18.80 -4.14 16.30
CA ASN A 49 -18.35 -3.12 17.24
C ASN A 49 -17.03 -2.47 16.77
N ILE A 50 -16.58 -1.45 17.51
CA ILE A 50 -15.37 -0.70 17.20
C ILE A 50 -14.11 -1.57 17.23
N THR A 51 -14.04 -2.61 18.07
CA THR A 51 -12.90 -3.53 18.07
C THR A 51 -12.77 -4.27 16.74
N GLU A 52 -13.88 -4.74 16.16
CA GLU A 52 -13.82 -5.44 14.87
C GLU A 52 -13.27 -4.52 13.76
N VAL A 53 -13.77 -3.29 13.67
CA VAL A 53 -13.34 -2.35 12.61
C VAL A 53 -11.95 -1.73 12.86
N TRP A 54 -11.48 -1.69 14.11
CA TRP A 54 -10.18 -1.10 14.46
C TRP A 54 -9.03 -2.06 14.70
N LEU A 55 -9.30 -3.20 15.35
CA LEU A 55 -8.27 -4.06 15.93
C LEU A 55 -8.14 -5.39 15.22
N TYR A 56 -9.00 -5.73 14.26
CA TYR A 56 -8.81 -6.96 13.45
C TYR A 56 -7.90 -6.71 12.22
N GLY A 57 -7.43 -5.47 12.06
CA GLY A 57 -6.34 -5.03 11.17
C GLY A 57 -6.18 -3.50 11.26
N ASP A 58 -5.15 -2.86 10.72
CA ASP A 58 -3.80 -3.36 10.39
C ASP A 58 -2.97 -3.61 11.66
N HIS A 59 -1.90 -4.38 11.52
CA HIS A 59 -1.07 -4.90 12.61
C HIS A 59 -0.23 -3.87 13.39
N TYR A 60 -0.31 -2.57 13.07
CA TYR A 60 0.36 -1.50 13.84
C TYR A 60 -0.10 -1.46 15.30
N LYS A 61 -1.42 -1.56 15.54
CA LYS A 61 -1.99 -1.54 16.89
C LYS A 61 -1.50 -2.75 17.70
N TRP A 62 -1.47 -3.93 17.08
CA TRP A 62 -0.94 -5.16 17.70
C TRP A 62 0.52 -5.02 18.12
N ARG A 63 1.35 -4.45 17.24
CA ARG A 63 2.76 -4.19 17.56
C ARG A 63 2.90 -3.27 18.77
N ALA A 64 2.16 -2.15 18.80
CA ALA A 64 2.20 -1.23 19.94
C ALA A 64 1.70 -1.88 21.24
N MET A 65 0.64 -2.70 21.18
CA MET A 65 0.13 -3.44 22.34
C MET A 65 1.17 -4.45 22.86
N ARG A 66 1.85 -5.20 21.98
CA ARG A 66 2.95 -6.10 22.37
C ARG A 66 4.13 -5.33 22.97
N SER A 67 4.51 -4.19 22.40
CA SER A 67 5.55 -3.32 22.95
C SER A 67 5.17 -2.78 24.35
N ASN A 68 3.88 -2.60 24.61
CA ASN A 68 3.35 -2.21 25.92
C ASN A 68 3.12 -3.41 26.87
N GLY A 69 3.58 -4.60 26.51
CA GLY A 69 3.50 -5.80 27.35
C GLY A 69 2.08 -6.38 27.50
N ILE A 70 1.17 -6.05 26.59
CA ILE A 70 -0.18 -6.65 26.59
C ILE A 70 -0.09 -8.11 26.17
N ASP A 71 -0.76 -9.00 26.93
CA ASP A 71 -0.85 -10.42 26.61
C ASP A 71 -1.51 -10.64 25.25
N GLU A 72 -0.98 -11.58 24.45
CA GLU A 72 -1.49 -11.91 23.11
C GLU A 72 -2.98 -12.32 23.14
N LYS A 73 -3.49 -12.83 24.27
CA LYS A 73 -4.92 -13.05 24.53
C LYS A 73 -5.78 -11.85 24.19
N TYR A 74 -5.33 -10.65 24.56
CA TYR A 74 -6.04 -9.37 24.35
C TYR A 74 -5.64 -8.67 23.05
N ILE A 75 -4.95 -9.37 22.15
CA ILE A 75 -4.56 -8.87 20.83
C ILE A 75 -5.22 -9.75 19.76
N THR A 76 -4.65 -10.93 19.52
CA THR A 76 -5.13 -11.88 18.49
C THR A 76 -5.82 -13.11 19.08
N GLY A 77 -5.73 -13.32 20.40
CA GLY A 77 -6.32 -14.46 21.09
C GLY A 77 -7.82 -14.36 21.36
N ASP A 78 -8.27 -15.11 22.38
CA ASP A 78 -9.67 -15.36 22.72
C ASP A 78 -10.28 -14.36 23.73
N GLY A 79 -9.60 -13.24 24.01
CA GLY A 79 -10.19 -12.13 24.77
C GLY A 79 -11.43 -11.56 24.06
N THR A 80 -12.40 -11.09 24.85
CA THR A 80 -13.60 -10.46 24.30
C THR A 80 -13.27 -9.17 23.57
N ASP A 81 -14.14 -8.76 22.65
CA ASP A 81 -13.93 -7.52 21.88
C ASP A 81 -13.75 -6.29 22.78
N TYR A 82 -14.49 -6.21 23.89
CA TYR A 82 -14.37 -5.12 24.86
C TYR A 82 -13.05 -5.16 25.63
N GLU A 83 -12.59 -6.34 26.07
CA GLU A 83 -11.28 -6.46 26.73
C GLU A 83 -10.14 -6.05 25.81
N LYS A 84 -10.20 -6.43 24.52
CA LYS A 84 -9.24 -5.99 23.50
C LYS A 84 -9.27 -4.47 23.32
N PHE A 85 -10.45 -3.86 23.28
CA PHE A 85 -10.61 -2.41 23.22
C PHE A 85 -10.02 -1.70 24.43
N MET A 86 -10.30 -2.20 25.64
CA MET A 86 -9.74 -1.63 26.87
C MET A 86 -8.23 -1.77 26.93
N ALA A 87 -7.68 -2.90 26.47
CA ALA A 87 -6.23 -3.09 26.34
C ALA A 87 -5.60 -2.09 25.36
N TRP A 88 -6.29 -1.78 24.26
CA TRP A 88 -5.87 -0.71 23.34
C TRP A 88 -5.95 0.67 24.00
N ALA A 89 -7.04 0.99 24.70
CA ALA A 89 -7.22 2.26 25.40
C ALA A 89 -6.21 2.47 26.54
N LYS A 90 -5.73 1.39 27.16
CA LYS A 90 -4.61 1.40 28.10
C LYS A 90 -3.26 1.65 27.41
N THR A 91 -3.11 1.17 26.18
CA THR A 91 -1.87 1.29 25.40
C THR A 91 -1.70 2.67 24.80
N LEU A 92 -2.77 3.27 24.26
CA LEU A 92 -2.69 4.51 23.50
C LEU A 92 -2.04 5.68 24.26
N PRO A 93 -2.29 5.93 25.56
CA PRO A 93 -1.62 7.00 26.31
C PRO A 93 -0.08 6.88 26.35
N MET A 94 0.46 5.67 26.19
CA MET A 94 1.91 5.44 26.14
C MET A 94 2.52 5.72 24.75
N ALA A 95 1.70 5.93 23.72
CA ALA A 95 2.11 6.08 22.33
C ALA A 95 2.57 7.52 21.98
N ILE A 96 3.31 8.18 22.89
CA ILE A 96 3.78 9.55 22.71
C ILE A 96 4.75 9.61 21.53
N GLY A 97 4.45 10.45 20.54
CA GLY A 97 5.23 10.58 19.30
C GLY A 97 4.95 9.49 18.26
N ASN A 98 4.18 8.45 18.59
CA ASN A 98 3.80 7.42 17.64
C ASN A 98 2.61 7.87 16.78
N PRO A 99 2.59 7.62 15.46
CA PRO A 99 1.50 8.03 14.59
C PRO A 99 0.14 7.41 14.94
N LEU A 100 0.11 6.27 15.66
CA LEU A 100 -1.12 5.67 16.16
C LEU A 100 -1.92 6.60 17.06
N TYR A 101 -1.25 7.53 17.75
CA TYR A 101 -1.93 8.55 18.54
C TYR A 101 -2.71 9.50 17.64
N HIS A 102 -2.15 9.92 16.50
CA HIS A 102 -2.86 10.77 15.55
C HIS A 102 -3.97 10.01 14.82
N TRP A 103 -3.68 8.83 14.28
CA TRP A 103 -4.66 8.04 13.52
C TRP A 103 -5.89 7.72 14.34
N THR A 104 -5.71 7.28 15.60
CA THR A 104 -6.83 6.98 16.49
C THR A 104 -7.78 8.17 16.63
N HIS A 105 -7.24 9.36 16.85
CA HIS A 105 -8.07 10.55 17.06
C HIS A 105 -8.63 11.11 15.74
N LEU A 106 -7.92 10.99 14.61
CA LEU A 106 -8.47 11.30 13.29
C LEU A 106 -9.67 10.40 12.97
N GLU A 107 -9.52 9.10 13.16
CA GLU A 107 -10.57 8.10 12.93
C GLU A 107 -11.80 8.36 13.81
N LEU A 108 -11.59 8.61 15.12
CA LEU A 108 -12.66 9.00 16.05
C LEU A 108 -13.40 10.27 15.61
N GLN A 109 -12.67 11.32 15.20
CA GLN A 109 -13.30 12.57 14.81
C GLN A 109 -14.06 12.46 13.49
N ARG A 110 -13.48 11.85 12.46
CA ARG A 110 -14.06 11.86 11.10
C ARG A 110 -15.20 10.86 10.93
N PHE A 111 -15.06 9.65 11.49
CA PHE A 111 -16.09 8.64 11.32
C PHE A 111 -17.16 8.73 12.42
N PHE A 112 -16.76 9.01 13.66
CA PHE A 112 -17.64 8.90 14.82
C PHE A 112 -18.02 10.25 15.44
N GLY A 113 -17.41 11.37 15.02
CA GLY A 113 -17.65 12.69 15.64
C GLY A 113 -17.24 12.74 17.12
N ILE A 114 -16.29 11.90 17.53
CA ILE A 114 -15.80 11.80 18.90
C ILE A 114 -14.49 12.58 19.01
N TYR A 115 -14.50 13.63 19.83
CA TYR A 115 -13.35 14.52 20.05
C TYR A 115 -12.64 14.27 21.40
N GLN A 116 -13.13 13.33 22.20
CA GLN A 116 -12.50 12.96 23.46
C GLN A 116 -11.20 12.20 23.19
N VAL A 117 -10.20 12.42 24.05
CA VAL A 117 -8.95 11.66 24.02
C VAL A 117 -9.20 10.26 24.57
N LEU A 118 -8.83 9.23 23.82
CA LEU A 118 -9.00 7.84 24.25
C LEU A 118 -7.96 7.46 25.31
N ASN A 119 -8.44 6.99 26.46
CA ASN A 119 -7.68 6.40 27.56
C ASN A 119 -8.60 5.48 28.37
N GLU A 120 -8.08 4.80 29.40
CA GLU A 120 -8.87 3.88 30.24
C GLU A 120 -10.12 4.52 30.86
N LYS A 121 -10.10 5.82 31.19
CA LYS A 121 -11.24 6.51 31.80
C LYS A 121 -12.32 6.87 30.79
N THR A 122 -11.94 7.27 29.57
CA THR A 122 -12.88 7.69 28.51
C THR A 122 -13.33 6.53 27.63
N ALA A 123 -12.61 5.41 27.64
CA ALA A 123 -12.88 4.24 26.82
C ALA A 123 -14.31 3.70 26.95
N PRO A 124 -14.91 3.54 28.15
CA PRO A 124 -16.28 3.04 28.25
C PRO A 124 -17.30 3.90 27.48
N GLU A 125 -17.22 5.23 27.60
CA GLU A 125 -18.13 6.15 26.89
C GLU A 125 -17.87 6.11 25.38
N ILE A 126 -16.59 6.11 24.96
CA ILE A 126 -16.21 6.06 23.54
C ILE A 126 -16.70 4.75 22.90
N TRP A 127 -16.54 3.63 23.60
CA TRP A 127 -17.03 2.31 23.19
C TRP A 127 -18.54 2.34 22.94
N GLU A 128 -19.33 2.80 23.91
CA GLU A 128 -20.78 2.88 23.79
C GLU A 128 -21.21 3.78 22.63
N ARG A 129 -20.62 4.97 22.52
CA ARG A 129 -20.96 5.95 21.47
C ARG A 129 -20.61 5.44 20.07
N ALA A 130 -19.40 4.91 19.89
CA ALA A 130 -18.98 4.39 18.59
C ALA A 130 -19.82 3.18 18.17
N ASN A 131 -20.14 2.28 19.11
CA ASN A 131 -20.95 1.10 18.81
C ASN A 131 -22.41 1.45 18.55
N LYS A 132 -22.96 2.47 19.19
CA LYS A 132 -24.30 2.98 18.86
C LYS A 132 -24.36 3.47 17.41
N LEU A 133 -23.30 4.14 16.94
CA LEU A 133 -23.19 4.59 15.55
C LEU A 133 -23.01 3.43 14.56
N LEU A 134 -22.09 2.49 14.84
CA LEU A 134 -21.85 1.31 13.98
C LEU A 134 -23.11 0.44 13.79
N ASN A 135 -23.94 0.33 14.83
CA ASN A 135 -25.20 -0.40 14.78
C ASN A 135 -26.34 0.39 14.08
N GLY A 136 -26.14 1.68 13.80
CA GLY A 136 -27.04 2.52 13.02
C GLY A 136 -26.88 2.36 11.50
N GLU A 137 -27.66 3.12 10.75
CA GLU A 137 -27.55 3.21 9.28
C GLU A 137 -26.33 4.06 8.87
N GLY A 138 -25.76 3.80 7.69
CA GLY A 138 -24.66 4.61 7.14
C GLY A 138 -23.25 4.27 7.66
N PHE A 139 -23.05 3.07 8.22
CA PHE A 139 -21.77 2.60 8.75
C PHE A 139 -21.32 1.24 8.15
N GLY A 140 -21.92 0.83 7.02
CA GLY A 140 -21.40 -0.30 6.25
C GLY A 140 -20.08 0.05 5.56
N ALA A 141 -19.36 -0.97 5.09
CA ALA A 141 -18.09 -0.79 4.37
C ALA A 141 -18.20 0.23 3.22
N ARG A 142 -19.26 0.16 2.41
CA ARG A 142 -19.51 1.10 1.29
C ARG A 142 -19.81 2.52 1.78
N ASP A 143 -20.45 2.66 2.94
CA ASP A 143 -20.78 3.96 3.52
C ASP A 143 -19.50 4.66 4.02
N LEU A 144 -18.60 3.92 4.67
CA LEU A 144 -17.30 4.44 5.12
C LEU A 144 -16.44 4.92 3.95
N ILE A 145 -16.46 4.16 2.84
CA ILE A 145 -15.79 4.53 1.58
C ILE A 145 -16.40 5.82 1.00
N LYS A 146 -17.73 5.87 0.84
CA LYS A 146 -18.42 7.04 0.27
C LYS A 146 -18.25 8.29 1.13
N LYS A 147 -18.33 8.16 2.46
CA LYS A 147 -18.11 9.25 3.42
C LYS A 147 -16.70 9.85 3.31
N SER A 148 -15.74 9.08 2.81
CA SER A 148 -14.36 9.50 2.61
C SER A 148 -14.09 10.09 1.21
N ASN A 149 -15.13 10.30 0.39
CA ASN A 149 -15.03 10.83 -0.98
C ASN A 149 -14.08 10.02 -1.90
N VAL A 150 -14.04 8.71 -1.69
CA VAL A 150 -13.25 7.79 -2.53
C VAL A 150 -13.95 7.59 -3.87
N LYS A 151 -13.17 7.58 -4.96
CA LYS A 151 -13.67 7.38 -6.34
C LYS A 151 -13.13 6.11 -6.98
N VAL A 152 -11.91 5.72 -6.62
CA VAL A 152 -11.26 4.51 -7.11
C VAL A 152 -10.53 3.84 -5.95
N ILE A 153 -10.65 2.52 -5.87
CA ILE A 153 -9.91 1.64 -4.99
C ILE A 153 -9.23 0.60 -5.87
N CYS A 154 -7.93 0.39 -5.70
CA CYS A 154 -7.25 -0.79 -6.23
C CYS A 154 -6.92 -1.74 -5.09
N THR A 155 -7.59 -2.89 -5.05
CA THR A 155 -7.24 -3.99 -4.14
C THR A 155 -5.99 -4.69 -4.63
N THR A 156 -5.40 -5.55 -3.79
CA THR A 156 -4.20 -6.32 -4.14
C THR A 156 -4.55 -7.80 -4.20
N ASP A 157 -4.49 -8.37 -5.39
CA ASP A 157 -5.08 -9.67 -5.71
C ASP A 157 -4.04 -10.64 -6.32
N ASP A 158 -4.14 -11.92 -5.96
CA ASP A 158 -3.25 -12.97 -6.44
C ASP A 158 -3.64 -13.39 -7.87
N PRO A 159 -2.68 -13.70 -8.78
CA PRO A 159 -2.99 -14.17 -10.12
C PRO A 159 -3.98 -15.34 -10.19
N ILE A 160 -4.06 -16.17 -9.14
CA ILE A 160 -4.99 -17.32 -9.09
C ILE A 160 -6.42 -16.95 -8.67
N ASP A 161 -6.66 -15.71 -8.26
CA ASP A 161 -7.97 -15.29 -7.74
C ASP A 161 -9.02 -15.24 -8.86
N SER A 162 -10.26 -15.58 -8.51
CA SER A 162 -11.39 -15.57 -9.45
C SER A 162 -11.85 -14.16 -9.81
N LEU A 163 -11.48 -13.15 -9.00
CA LEU A 163 -11.97 -11.77 -9.10
C LEU A 163 -13.51 -11.66 -9.11
N GLU A 164 -14.21 -12.64 -8.53
CA GLU A 164 -15.68 -12.72 -8.59
C GLU A 164 -16.36 -11.48 -7.99
N TYR A 165 -15.78 -10.90 -6.93
CA TYR A 165 -16.36 -9.76 -6.25
C TYR A 165 -16.11 -8.47 -7.03
N HIS A 166 -15.00 -8.35 -7.76
CA HIS A 166 -14.78 -7.23 -8.69
C HIS A 166 -15.78 -7.25 -9.84
N LEU A 167 -16.03 -8.44 -10.41
CA LEU A 167 -17.04 -8.61 -11.45
C LEU A 167 -18.43 -8.19 -10.94
N LYS A 168 -18.81 -8.69 -9.76
CA LYS A 168 -20.10 -8.32 -9.13
C LYS A 168 -20.18 -6.82 -8.79
N LEU A 169 -19.09 -6.22 -8.29
CA LEU A 169 -19.02 -4.78 -7.97
C LEU A 169 -19.13 -3.92 -9.23
N LYS A 170 -18.54 -4.35 -10.35
CA LYS A 170 -18.67 -3.67 -11.65
C LYS A 170 -20.11 -3.62 -12.15
N GLU A 171 -20.94 -4.57 -11.74
CA GLU A 171 -22.37 -4.63 -12.08
C GLU A 171 -23.27 -3.87 -11.08
N CYS A 172 -22.76 -3.46 -9.92
CA CYS A 172 -23.52 -2.69 -8.93
C CYS A 172 -23.85 -1.28 -9.46
N LYS A 173 -25.14 -0.94 -9.54
CA LYS A 173 -25.60 0.39 -9.98
C LYS A 173 -25.74 1.41 -8.84
N ASP A 174 -25.75 0.92 -7.60
CA ASP A 174 -25.94 1.69 -6.37
C ASP A 174 -24.61 2.10 -5.69
N PHE A 175 -23.48 1.73 -6.29
CA PHE A 175 -22.14 2.02 -5.80
C PHE A 175 -21.29 2.64 -6.91
N ASP A 176 -20.99 3.93 -6.77
CA ASP A 176 -20.32 4.77 -7.77
C ASP A 176 -18.78 4.74 -7.70
N VAL A 177 -18.23 4.00 -6.74
CA VAL A 177 -16.79 3.83 -6.56
C VAL A 177 -16.28 2.66 -7.39
N LYS A 178 -15.25 2.90 -8.20
CA LYS A 178 -14.60 1.82 -8.97
C LYS A 178 -13.71 1.00 -8.04
N VAL A 179 -13.98 -0.30 -7.93
CA VAL A 179 -13.13 -1.25 -7.21
C VAL A 179 -12.44 -2.13 -8.23
N LEU A 180 -11.15 -1.87 -8.45
CA LEU A 180 -10.33 -2.52 -9.46
C LEU A 180 -9.31 -3.44 -8.80
N PRO A 181 -8.93 -4.56 -9.43
CA PRO A 181 -7.87 -5.40 -8.92
C PRO A 181 -6.50 -4.87 -9.34
N ALA A 182 -5.49 -5.06 -8.49
CA ALA A 182 -4.07 -4.94 -8.83
C ALA A 182 -3.41 -6.32 -8.79
N PHE A 183 -2.62 -6.63 -9.81
CA PHE A 183 -2.04 -7.95 -10.00
C PHE A 183 -0.76 -8.14 -9.17
N ARG A 184 -0.75 -9.06 -8.20
CA ARG A 184 0.41 -9.32 -7.31
C ARG A 184 0.93 -10.77 -7.39
N PRO A 185 1.91 -11.07 -8.25
CA PRO A 185 2.38 -12.44 -8.53
C PRO A 185 3.48 -12.94 -7.58
N ASP A 186 3.55 -12.45 -6.34
CA ASP A 186 4.67 -12.73 -5.41
C ASP A 186 4.92 -14.23 -5.21
N LYS A 187 3.87 -15.06 -5.14
CA LYS A 187 4.01 -16.51 -4.97
C LYS A 187 4.62 -17.19 -6.19
N GLY A 188 4.39 -16.66 -7.39
CA GLY A 188 5.03 -17.12 -8.62
C GLY A 188 6.46 -16.63 -8.79
N ILE A 189 6.84 -15.51 -8.17
CA ILE A 189 8.22 -15.00 -8.19
C ILE A 189 9.08 -15.72 -7.16
N ASN A 190 8.54 -16.03 -5.98
CA ASN A 190 9.27 -16.59 -4.85
C ASN A 190 9.41 -18.12 -4.92
N ILE A 191 10.13 -18.59 -5.94
CA ILE A 191 10.37 -20.01 -6.26
C ILE A 191 10.89 -20.88 -5.10
N SER A 192 11.61 -20.29 -4.15
CA SER A 192 12.17 -20.99 -2.99
C SER A 192 11.20 -21.15 -1.82
N LYS A 193 10.02 -20.50 -1.85
CA LYS A 193 9.04 -20.59 -0.77
C LYS A 193 8.23 -21.88 -0.89
N LYS A 194 7.85 -22.46 0.25
CA LYS A 194 7.00 -23.67 0.32
C LYS A 194 5.63 -23.50 -0.36
N THR A 195 5.18 -22.27 -0.53
CA THR A 195 3.93 -21.92 -1.22
C THR A 195 4.02 -22.05 -2.74
N PHE A 196 5.21 -22.14 -3.33
CA PHE A 196 5.41 -22.10 -4.79
C PHE A 196 4.72 -23.26 -5.50
N VAL A 197 5.02 -24.52 -5.14
CA VAL A 197 4.46 -25.70 -5.82
C VAL A 197 2.94 -25.77 -5.69
N PRO A 198 2.32 -25.63 -4.49
CA PRO A 198 0.87 -25.57 -4.38
C PRO A 198 0.24 -24.43 -5.19
N TRP A 199 0.94 -23.30 -5.32
CA TRP A 199 0.48 -22.17 -6.12
C TRP A 199 0.55 -22.46 -7.62
N ILE A 200 1.60 -23.13 -8.11
CA ILE A 200 1.71 -23.57 -9.52
C ILE A 200 0.56 -24.51 -9.88
N GLU A 201 0.24 -25.48 -9.02
CA GLU A 201 -0.89 -26.39 -9.23
C GLU A 201 -2.21 -25.60 -9.34
N LYS A 202 -2.42 -24.62 -8.45
CA LYS A 202 -3.62 -23.81 -8.47
C LYS A 202 -3.70 -22.88 -9.68
N LEU A 203 -2.57 -22.29 -10.09
CA LEU A 203 -2.45 -21.51 -11.32
C LEU A 203 -2.82 -22.35 -12.54
N GLY A 204 -2.34 -23.59 -12.61
CA GLY A 204 -2.69 -24.52 -13.67
C GLY A 204 -4.19 -24.81 -13.73
N GLN A 205 -4.82 -25.07 -12.58
CA GLN A 205 -6.27 -25.28 -12.48
C GLN A 205 -7.07 -24.09 -13.00
N VAL A 206 -6.75 -22.86 -12.57
CA VAL A 206 -7.51 -21.66 -12.99
C VAL A 206 -7.18 -21.21 -14.41
N SER A 207 -6.07 -21.71 -14.98
CA SER A 207 -5.68 -21.46 -16.38
C SER A 207 -6.12 -22.60 -17.32
N GLY A 208 -6.73 -23.67 -16.79
CA GLY A 208 -7.22 -24.80 -17.58
C GLY A 208 -6.11 -25.68 -18.19
N LYS A 209 -4.89 -25.68 -17.64
CA LYS A 209 -3.76 -26.47 -18.15
C LYS A 209 -2.78 -26.88 -17.05
N THR A 210 -2.10 -28.00 -17.24
CA THR A 210 -1.01 -28.42 -16.36
C THR A 210 0.26 -27.63 -16.68
N ILE A 211 0.98 -27.17 -15.66
CA ILE A 211 2.23 -26.43 -15.80
C ILE A 211 3.39 -27.38 -15.48
N ASN A 212 4.07 -27.86 -16.53
CA ASN A 212 5.16 -28.84 -16.40
C ASN A 212 6.55 -28.26 -16.68
N ASN A 213 6.61 -27.13 -17.40
CA ASN A 213 7.85 -26.45 -17.76
C ASN A 213 7.70 -24.93 -17.58
N TYR A 214 8.80 -24.19 -17.74
CA TYR A 214 8.81 -22.74 -17.57
C TYR A 214 7.94 -22.00 -18.60
N ASP A 215 7.89 -22.47 -19.84
CA ASP A 215 7.07 -21.85 -20.88
C ASP A 215 5.57 -21.96 -20.54
N ASP A 216 5.12 -23.09 -19.99
CA ASP A 216 3.74 -23.29 -19.52
C ASP A 216 3.36 -22.26 -18.44
N LEU A 217 4.30 -21.97 -17.52
CA LEU A 217 4.12 -20.96 -16.46
C LEU A 217 3.95 -19.57 -17.07
N ILE A 218 4.83 -19.20 -17.99
CA ILE A 218 4.78 -17.90 -18.65
C ILE A 218 3.47 -17.72 -19.43
N GLU A 219 3.04 -18.76 -20.15
CA GLU A 219 1.78 -18.72 -20.88
C GLU A 219 0.56 -18.68 -19.93
N ALA A 220 0.60 -19.37 -18.78
CA ALA A 220 -0.44 -19.29 -17.76
C ALA A 220 -0.52 -17.88 -17.15
N LEU A 221 0.62 -17.32 -16.74
CA LEU A 221 0.69 -15.95 -16.21
C LEU A 221 0.16 -14.93 -17.22
N LYS A 222 0.53 -15.06 -18.51
CA LYS A 222 -0.01 -14.20 -19.57
C LYS A 222 -1.53 -14.25 -19.62
N GLY A 223 -2.12 -15.45 -19.62
CA GLY A 223 -3.58 -15.62 -19.62
C GLY A 223 -4.24 -15.00 -18.38
N ARG A 224 -3.59 -15.06 -17.21
CA ARG A 224 -4.09 -14.39 -16.00
C ARG A 224 -3.97 -12.87 -16.08
N ILE A 225 -2.90 -12.34 -16.65
CA ILE A 225 -2.76 -10.90 -16.91
C ILE A 225 -3.87 -10.41 -17.86
N ASP A 226 -4.16 -11.15 -18.94
CA ASP A 226 -5.23 -10.84 -19.87
C ASP A 226 -6.61 -10.85 -19.18
N PHE A 227 -6.85 -11.83 -18.31
CA PHE A 227 -8.07 -11.89 -17.49
C PHE A 227 -8.19 -10.66 -16.58
N PHE A 228 -7.16 -10.34 -15.80
CA PHE A 228 -7.15 -9.15 -14.93
C PHE A 228 -7.37 -7.86 -15.74
N HIS A 229 -6.76 -7.75 -16.92
CA HIS A 229 -6.94 -6.61 -17.81
C HIS A 229 -8.41 -6.44 -18.22
N SER A 230 -9.10 -7.54 -18.51
CA SER A 230 -10.53 -7.56 -18.88
C SER A 230 -11.46 -7.12 -17.74
N VAL A 231 -11.06 -7.38 -16.48
CA VAL A 231 -11.79 -6.94 -15.28
C VAL A 231 -11.56 -5.46 -14.99
N GLY A 232 -10.50 -4.87 -15.54
CA GLY A 232 -10.18 -3.44 -15.41
C GLY A 232 -8.85 -3.15 -14.71
N CYS A 233 -8.06 -4.18 -14.39
CA CYS A 233 -6.72 -4.01 -13.82
C CYS A 233 -5.84 -3.16 -14.74
N ARG A 234 -5.15 -2.18 -14.17
CA ARG A 234 -4.10 -1.39 -14.85
C ARG A 234 -2.83 -1.23 -14.00
N VAL A 235 -2.77 -1.93 -12.87
CA VAL A 235 -1.70 -1.79 -11.87
C VAL A 235 -1.25 -3.18 -11.43
N SER A 236 0.06 -3.33 -11.28
CA SER A 236 0.67 -4.52 -10.69
C SER A 236 1.48 -4.12 -9.46
N ASP A 237 1.66 -5.07 -8.56
CA ASP A 237 2.45 -4.91 -7.35
C ASP A 237 3.37 -6.11 -7.15
N HIS A 238 4.56 -5.88 -6.59
CA HIS A 238 5.53 -6.91 -6.31
C HIS A 238 6.26 -6.59 -5.01
N ALA A 239 6.18 -7.49 -4.03
CA ALA A 239 7.00 -7.41 -2.83
C ALA A 239 8.37 -8.04 -3.09
N LEU A 240 9.40 -7.19 -3.09
CA LEU A 240 10.79 -7.59 -3.25
C LEU A 240 11.50 -7.47 -1.91
N ASP A 241 11.37 -8.51 -1.08
CA ASP A 241 12.08 -8.59 0.22
C ASP A 241 13.60 -8.36 0.02
N SER A 242 14.15 -8.94 -1.06
CA SER A 242 15.49 -8.69 -1.59
C SER A 242 15.41 -8.43 -3.10
N VAL A 243 16.12 -7.43 -3.59
CA VAL A 243 16.24 -7.17 -5.04
C VAL A 243 17.41 -7.98 -5.59
N VAL A 244 17.14 -8.83 -6.58
CA VAL A 244 18.14 -9.70 -7.20
C VAL A 244 18.18 -9.49 -8.70
N TYR A 245 19.36 -9.64 -9.30
CA TYR A 245 19.53 -9.62 -10.75
C TYR A 245 20.60 -10.62 -11.16
N ALA A 246 20.24 -11.54 -12.04
CA ALA A 246 21.16 -12.44 -12.73
C ALA A 246 20.57 -12.84 -14.08
N GLU A 247 21.34 -12.71 -15.16
CA GLU A 247 20.96 -13.26 -16.46
C GLU A 247 21.22 -14.77 -16.48
N GLY A 248 20.31 -15.52 -17.08
CA GLY A 248 20.43 -16.96 -17.25
C GLY A 248 19.92 -17.40 -18.61
N SER A 249 20.48 -18.48 -19.16
CA SER A 249 19.96 -19.08 -20.38
C SER A 249 18.58 -19.72 -20.14
N LYS A 250 17.82 -19.98 -21.21
CA LYS A 250 16.53 -20.67 -21.10
C LYS A 250 16.67 -22.02 -20.39
N GLU A 251 17.74 -22.75 -20.67
CA GLU A 251 18.04 -24.05 -20.07
C GLU A 251 18.34 -23.94 -18.58
N GLU A 252 19.05 -22.90 -18.14
CA GLU A 252 19.33 -22.67 -16.72
C GLU A 252 18.06 -22.33 -15.93
N ILE A 253 17.20 -21.49 -16.50
CA ILE A 253 15.91 -21.11 -15.91
C ILE A 253 14.96 -22.32 -15.83
N GLU A 254 14.85 -23.09 -16.92
CA GLU A 254 14.06 -24.31 -16.99
C GLU A 254 14.55 -25.32 -15.93
N LYS A 255 15.86 -25.51 -15.80
CA LYS A 255 16.44 -26.40 -14.79
C LYS A 255 16.07 -25.96 -13.37
N ALA A 256 16.19 -24.67 -13.05
CA ALA A 256 15.81 -24.14 -11.75
C ALA A 256 14.31 -24.35 -11.46
N PHE A 257 13.46 -24.10 -12.46
CA PHE A 257 12.02 -24.32 -12.37
C PHE A 257 11.66 -25.79 -12.10
N LEU A 258 12.22 -26.72 -12.87
CA LEU A 258 11.96 -28.16 -12.71
C LEU A 258 12.48 -28.70 -11.36
N LYS A 259 13.62 -28.20 -10.87
CA LYS A 259 14.12 -28.53 -9.52
C LYS A 259 13.13 -28.08 -8.44
N ALA A 260 12.58 -26.87 -8.57
CA ALA A 260 11.59 -26.36 -7.62
C ALA A 260 10.30 -27.19 -7.60
N LEU A 261 9.81 -27.62 -8.77
CA LEU A 261 8.63 -28.50 -8.86
C LEU A 261 8.84 -29.85 -8.16
N LYS A 262 10.08 -30.35 -8.11
CA LYS A 262 10.45 -31.57 -7.39
C LYS A 262 10.70 -31.34 -5.89
N GLY A 263 10.59 -30.10 -5.41
CA GLY A 263 10.89 -29.74 -4.02
C GLY A 263 12.38 -29.78 -3.69
N GLU A 264 13.26 -29.74 -4.70
CA GLU A 264 14.71 -29.71 -4.49
C GLU A 264 15.18 -28.32 -4.04
N ILE A 265 16.30 -28.28 -3.32
CA ILE A 265 16.92 -27.02 -2.87
C ILE A 265 17.59 -26.33 -4.06
N LEU A 266 17.27 -25.05 -4.23
CA LEU A 266 17.87 -24.18 -5.24
C LEU A 266 19.07 -23.41 -4.68
N THR A 267 20.05 -23.13 -5.54
CA THR A 267 21.14 -22.20 -5.22
C THR A 267 20.66 -20.74 -5.32
N SER A 268 21.42 -19.81 -4.73
CA SER A 268 21.14 -18.38 -4.84
C SER A 268 21.18 -17.87 -6.28
N ASP A 269 22.08 -18.41 -7.11
CA ASP A 269 22.18 -18.10 -8.54
C ASP A 269 20.94 -18.61 -9.32
N GLU A 270 20.51 -19.86 -9.08
CA GLU A 270 19.30 -20.43 -9.68
C GLU A 270 18.06 -19.59 -9.34
N ILE A 271 17.90 -19.18 -8.08
CA ILE A 271 16.80 -18.33 -7.62
C ILE A 271 16.86 -16.97 -8.31
N SER A 272 18.05 -16.35 -8.40
CA SER A 272 18.23 -15.02 -8.97
C SER A 272 17.91 -15.00 -10.47
N LYS A 273 18.39 -16.00 -11.23
CA LYS A 273 18.11 -16.16 -12.67
C LYS A 273 16.62 -16.34 -12.93
N TYR A 274 15.96 -17.21 -12.17
CA TYR A 274 14.52 -17.43 -12.29
C TYR A 274 13.72 -16.15 -11.99
N LYS A 275 13.98 -15.51 -10.84
CA LYS A 275 13.30 -14.27 -10.43
C LYS A 275 13.46 -13.17 -11.47
N THR A 276 14.68 -12.98 -11.96
CA THR A 276 14.99 -12.00 -13.01
C THR A 276 14.20 -12.27 -14.28
N SER A 277 14.15 -13.53 -14.73
CA SER A 277 13.40 -13.91 -15.93
C SER A 277 11.90 -13.65 -15.80
N VAL A 278 11.29 -14.01 -14.66
CA VAL A 278 9.86 -13.75 -14.41
C VAL A 278 9.58 -12.25 -14.34
N LEU A 279 10.38 -11.47 -13.60
CA LEU A 279 10.21 -10.01 -13.50
C LEU A 279 10.34 -9.32 -14.87
N LYS A 280 11.28 -9.75 -15.72
CA LYS A 280 11.43 -9.25 -17.09
C LYS A 280 10.19 -9.55 -17.93
N PHE A 281 9.72 -10.79 -17.93
CA PHE A 281 8.49 -11.16 -18.63
C PHE A 281 7.28 -10.31 -18.19
N LEU A 282 7.10 -10.16 -16.88
CA LEU A 282 6.02 -9.38 -16.30
C LEU A 282 6.11 -7.91 -16.73
N GLY A 283 7.27 -7.27 -16.54
CA GLY A 283 7.52 -5.87 -16.92
C GLY A 283 7.26 -5.62 -18.40
N GLU A 284 7.78 -6.48 -19.29
CA GLU A 284 7.54 -6.38 -20.72
C GLU A 284 6.05 -6.50 -21.09
N THR A 285 5.31 -7.36 -20.38
CA THR A 285 3.88 -7.56 -20.59
C THR A 285 3.08 -6.35 -20.10
N TYR A 286 3.42 -5.82 -18.92
CA TYR A 286 2.80 -4.62 -18.38
C TYR A 286 2.99 -3.40 -19.28
N ALA A 287 4.20 -3.22 -19.84
CA ALA A 287 4.48 -2.13 -20.78
C ALA A 287 3.60 -2.21 -22.03
N LYS A 288 3.46 -3.41 -22.62
CA LYS A 288 2.60 -3.64 -23.79
C LYS A 288 1.13 -3.33 -23.52
N LEU A 289 0.66 -3.53 -22.28
CA LEU A 289 -0.71 -3.27 -21.86
C LEU A 289 -0.93 -1.87 -21.27
N GLY A 290 0.12 -1.03 -21.19
CA GLY A 290 0.05 0.29 -20.59
C GLY A 290 -0.18 0.31 -19.07
N TRP A 291 0.12 -0.81 -18.40
CA TRP A 291 -0.01 -0.94 -16.94
C TRP A 291 1.07 -0.17 -16.20
N THR A 292 0.78 0.14 -14.94
CA THR A 292 1.77 0.61 -13.97
C THR A 292 2.32 -0.58 -13.18
N MET A 293 3.63 -0.59 -12.96
CA MET A 293 4.36 -1.58 -12.18
C MET A 293 4.81 -0.98 -10.85
N GLN A 294 4.44 -1.59 -9.73
CA GLN A 294 4.88 -1.16 -8.40
C GLN A 294 5.89 -2.17 -7.85
N TYR A 295 6.96 -1.68 -7.24
CA TYR A 295 7.94 -2.47 -6.49
C TYR A 295 8.00 -1.99 -5.04
N HIS A 296 7.57 -2.85 -4.11
CA HIS A 296 7.69 -2.64 -2.67
C HIS A 296 8.91 -3.39 -2.13
N ILE A 297 9.97 -2.64 -1.80
CA ILE A 297 11.31 -3.19 -1.60
C ILE A 297 11.74 -3.14 -0.12
N ALA A 298 12.50 -4.16 0.30
CA ALA A 298 13.21 -4.22 1.58
C ALA A 298 12.35 -4.50 2.82
N ALA A 299 11.35 -5.38 2.69
CA ALA A 299 10.73 -6.02 3.85
C ALA A 299 11.53 -7.25 4.31
N MET A 300 11.75 -7.37 5.62
CA MET A 300 12.27 -8.57 6.27
C MET A 300 11.13 -9.22 7.05
N ARG A 301 10.65 -10.36 6.57
CA ARG A 301 9.38 -10.96 7.01
C ARG A 301 9.56 -12.13 7.95
N ASP A 302 8.55 -12.38 8.77
CA ASP A 302 8.42 -13.58 9.60
C ASP A 302 9.57 -13.77 10.62
N ASN A 303 10.13 -12.67 11.14
CA ASN A 303 11.32 -12.68 12.00
C ASN A 303 11.16 -13.46 13.32
N ASN A 304 9.92 -13.63 13.78
CA ASN A 304 9.62 -14.33 15.02
C ASN A 304 9.03 -15.72 14.73
N THR A 305 9.89 -16.73 14.61
CA THR A 305 9.51 -18.12 14.29
C THR A 305 8.44 -18.68 15.23
N LYS A 306 8.54 -18.40 16.53
CA LYS A 306 7.54 -18.87 17.52
C LYS A 306 6.16 -18.32 17.19
N MET A 307 6.08 -17.02 16.89
CA MET A 307 4.81 -16.36 16.60
C MET A 307 4.31 -16.67 15.19
N PHE A 308 5.21 -16.83 14.21
CA PHE A 308 4.87 -17.31 12.88
C PHE A 308 4.20 -18.69 12.94
N ASN A 309 4.78 -19.64 13.68
CA ASN A 309 4.19 -20.97 13.86
C ASN A 309 2.81 -20.93 14.55
N LYS A 310 2.53 -19.89 15.35
CA LYS A 310 1.26 -19.73 16.09
C LYS A 310 0.20 -18.98 15.28
N LEU A 311 0.58 -17.92 14.57
CA LEU A 311 -0.34 -16.94 13.98
C LEU A 311 -0.26 -16.86 12.45
N GLY A 312 0.81 -17.38 11.85
CA GLY A 312 1.10 -17.24 10.43
C GLY A 312 1.69 -15.87 10.05
N PRO A 313 1.79 -15.60 8.73
CA PRO A 313 2.34 -14.35 8.19
C PRO A 313 1.44 -13.14 8.47
N ASP A 314 1.94 -11.94 8.16
CA ASP A 314 1.19 -10.67 8.22
C ASP A 314 0.59 -10.35 9.60
N THR A 315 1.21 -10.87 10.66
CA THR A 315 0.74 -10.73 12.05
C THR A 315 1.56 -9.75 12.88
N GLY A 316 2.30 -8.85 12.22
CA GLY A 316 3.01 -7.74 12.86
C GLY A 316 4.42 -8.05 13.36
N PHE A 317 5.06 -9.12 12.82
CA PHE A 317 6.44 -9.52 13.15
C PHE A 317 7.45 -9.27 12.01
N ASP A 318 7.08 -8.45 11.04
CA ASP A 318 7.93 -8.02 9.93
C ASP A 318 8.68 -6.72 10.28
N SER A 319 9.81 -6.46 9.64
CA SER A 319 10.62 -5.26 9.86
C SER A 319 11.37 -4.85 8.58
N ILE A 320 12.24 -3.85 8.70
CA ILE A 320 13.03 -3.30 7.61
C ILE A 320 14.19 -4.26 7.26
N ASN A 321 14.39 -4.55 5.98
CA ASN A 321 15.60 -5.18 5.42
C ASN A 321 16.62 -4.09 5.03
N ASP A 322 17.90 -4.39 5.10
CA ASP A 322 19.00 -3.47 4.81
C ASP A 322 19.99 -3.97 3.74
N GLU A 323 19.63 -4.99 2.95
CA GLU A 323 20.41 -5.39 1.78
C GLU A 323 20.58 -4.25 0.76
N GLY A 324 21.68 -4.27 0.01
CA GLY A 324 21.97 -3.26 -1.02
C GLY A 324 21.12 -3.46 -2.28
N ILE A 325 20.36 -2.44 -2.68
CA ILE A 325 19.38 -2.56 -3.77
C ILE A 325 19.78 -1.89 -5.10
N ALA A 326 20.73 -0.94 -5.07
CA ALA A 326 20.97 -0.02 -6.18
C ALA A 326 21.34 -0.74 -7.50
N TYR A 327 22.36 -1.61 -7.45
CA TYR A 327 22.83 -2.34 -8.63
C TYR A 327 21.75 -3.28 -9.22
N PRO A 328 21.19 -4.24 -8.46
CA PRO A 328 20.22 -5.16 -9.04
C PRO A 328 18.95 -4.44 -9.52
N LEU A 329 18.49 -3.39 -8.83
CA LEU A 329 17.37 -2.56 -9.30
C LEU A 329 17.69 -1.87 -10.62
N SER A 330 18.86 -1.24 -10.74
CA SER A 330 19.31 -0.62 -12.00
C SER A 330 19.30 -1.61 -13.15
N ARG A 331 19.83 -2.81 -12.93
CA ARG A 331 19.93 -3.84 -13.98
C ARG A 331 18.56 -4.40 -14.38
N ILE A 332 17.63 -4.62 -13.44
CA ILE A 332 16.25 -5.01 -13.77
C ILE A 332 15.60 -3.96 -14.67
N LEU A 333 15.61 -2.69 -14.26
CA LEU A 333 14.97 -1.60 -15.01
C LEU A 333 15.60 -1.41 -16.40
N ASP A 334 16.93 -1.45 -16.48
CA ASP A 334 17.68 -1.34 -17.74
C ASP A 334 17.40 -2.50 -18.70
N SER A 335 17.23 -3.72 -18.18
CA SER A 335 16.91 -4.90 -19.01
C SER A 335 15.55 -4.78 -19.72
N LEU A 336 14.64 -3.94 -19.21
CA LEU A 336 13.37 -3.59 -19.83
C LEU A 336 13.51 -2.36 -20.75
N GLU A 337 14.20 -1.32 -20.29
CA GLU A 337 14.34 -0.06 -21.02
C GLU A 337 15.15 -0.21 -22.30
N THR A 338 16.19 -1.06 -22.32
CA THR A 338 16.97 -1.38 -23.54
C THR A 338 16.12 -1.93 -24.69
N LYS A 339 14.90 -2.42 -24.39
CA LYS A 339 13.90 -2.88 -25.37
C LYS A 339 12.76 -1.88 -25.58
N ASN A 340 12.80 -0.70 -24.96
CA ASN A 340 11.70 0.25 -24.83
C ASN A 340 10.43 -0.37 -24.21
N LEU A 341 10.61 -1.33 -23.29
CA LEU A 341 9.53 -2.10 -22.65
C LEU A 341 9.51 -1.93 -21.12
N LEU A 342 10.06 -0.85 -20.59
CA LEU A 342 9.87 -0.47 -19.18
C LEU A 342 8.53 0.26 -19.02
N PRO A 343 7.57 -0.28 -18.23
CA PRO A 343 6.29 0.37 -17.99
C PRO A 343 6.43 1.63 -17.12
N LYS A 344 5.32 2.36 -16.97
CA LYS A 344 5.15 3.26 -15.82
C LYS A 344 5.51 2.49 -14.55
N THR A 345 6.40 3.02 -13.72
CA THR A 345 6.91 2.29 -12.56
C THR A 345 6.88 3.15 -11.31
N ILE A 346 6.43 2.61 -10.19
CA ILE A 346 6.51 3.25 -8.88
C ILE A 346 7.42 2.41 -7.98
N LEU A 347 8.45 3.05 -7.45
CA LEU A 347 9.41 2.43 -6.55
C LEU A 347 9.11 2.84 -5.11
N TYR A 348 8.99 1.87 -4.22
CA TYR A 348 8.84 2.06 -2.79
C TYR A 348 9.99 1.37 -2.07
N THR A 349 10.48 1.97 -0.99
CA THR A 349 11.43 1.34 -0.08
C THR A 349 10.88 1.38 1.33
N LEU A 350 11.04 0.28 2.06
CA LEU A 350 10.76 0.22 3.49
C LEU A 350 11.92 0.80 4.31
N ASN A 351 13.12 0.85 3.73
CA ASN A 351 14.31 1.37 4.39
C ASN A 351 14.59 2.82 3.94
N PRO A 352 14.39 3.83 4.81
CA PRO A 352 14.54 5.23 4.43
C PRO A 352 15.98 5.60 4.03
N LYS A 353 16.99 4.77 4.37
CA LYS A 353 18.36 4.93 3.87
C LYS A 353 18.42 4.94 2.33
N ASP A 354 17.47 4.27 1.69
CA ASP A 354 17.43 4.10 0.23
C ASP A 354 16.60 5.19 -0.46
N ASN A 355 16.08 6.19 0.27
CA ASN A 355 15.32 7.31 -0.32
C ASN A 355 16.11 8.03 -1.42
N PHE A 356 17.40 8.30 -1.20
CA PHE A 356 18.27 8.93 -2.20
C PHE A 356 18.64 7.98 -3.34
N ILE A 357 18.72 6.67 -3.05
CA ILE A 357 18.96 5.66 -4.09
C ILE A 357 17.77 5.63 -5.04
N LEU A 358 16.54 5.51 -4.54
CA LEU A 358 15.33 5.51 -5.38
C LEU A 358 15.11 6.86 -6.08
N GLY A 359 15.30 7.95 -5.34
CA GLY A 359 15.16 9.32 -5.85
C GLY A 359 16.10 9.64 -7.01
N THR A 360 17.32 9.09 -7.02
CA THR A 360 18.23 9.22 -8.17
C THR A 360 17.99 8.13 -9.24
N MET A 361 17.60 6.92 -8.84
CA MET A 361 17.31 5.81 -9.75
C MET A 361 16.21 6.15 -10.76
N LEU A 362 15.14 6.80 -10.31
CA LEU A 362 14.02 7.18 -11.18
C LEU A 362 14.45 8.08 -12.34
N GLY A 363 15.47 8.94 -12.14
CA GLY A 363 15.96 9.88 -13.14
C GLY A 363 16.60 9.20 -14.35
N ASN A 364 17.16 8.00 -14.16
CA ASN A 364 17.83 7.23 -15.21
C ASN A 364 16.87 6.70 -16.29
N PHE A 365 15.58 6.58 -15.97
CA PHE A 365 14.61 5.82 -16.78
C PHE A 365 13.31 6.58 -17.06
N GLN A 366 13.34 7.91 -16.96
CA GLN A 366 12.21 8.74 -17.36
C GLN A 366 11.94 8.62 -18.87
N GLY A 367 10.73 8.97 -19.29
CA GLY A 367 10.33 8.93 -20.69
C GLY A 367 9.08 9.74 -20.95
N THR A 368 8.58 9.69 -22.18
CA THR A 368 7.44 10.52 -22.65
C THR A 368 6.08 9.86 -22.47
N THR A 369 6.02 8.63 -21.95
CA THR A 369 4.77 7.87 -21.79
C THR A 369 3.84 8.43 -20.71
N ALA A 370 4.40 9.13 -19.71
CA ALA A 370 3.65 9.87 -18.70
C ALA A 370 4.56 10.93 -18.05
N PRO A 371 4.01 12.06 -17.55
CA PRO A 371 4.73 12.95 -16.65
C PRO A 371 5.22 12.18 -15.42
N GLY A 372 6.55 12.11 -15.24
CA GLY A 372 7.15 11.27 -14.20
C GLY A 372 6.86 9.79 -14.43
N LYS A 373 7.20 9.24 -15.61
CA LYS A 373 7.07 7.81 -15.95
C LYS A 373 7.53 6.90 -14.81
N ILE A 374 8.65 7.24 -14.17
CA ILE A 374 9.14 6.54 -12.98
C ILE A 374 8.92 7.43 -11.75
N GLN A 375 8.18 6.91 -10.79
CA GLN A 375 7.80 7.60 -9.56
C GLN A 375 8.59 7.04 -8.37
N PHE A 376 8.91 7.91 -7.42
CA PHE A 376 9.25 7.51 -6.07
C PHE A 376 7.97 7.57 -5.25
N GLY A 377 7.45 6.39 -4.86
CA GLY A 377 6.18 6.27 -4.17
C GLY A 377 6.17 6.89 -2.78
N SER A 378 4.98 7.14 -2.24
CA SER A 378 4.80 7.68 -0.88
C SER A 378 5.52 6.83 0.17
N ALA A 379 5.82 7.46 1.31
CA ALA A 379 6.51 6.80 2.41
C ALA A 379 5.74 5.54 2.85
N TRP A 380 6.39 4.38 2.71
CA TRP A 380 5.72 3.09 2.80
C TRP A 380 5.78 2.51 4.22
N TRP A 381 4.63 1.99 4.68
CA TRP A 381 4.45 1.18 5.88
C TRP A 381 5.04 1.80 7.15
N PHE A 382 6.22 1.35 7.61
CA PHE A 382 6.83 1.91 8.82
C PHE A 382 7.21 3.38 8.66
N ASN A 383 7.30 3.88 7.42
CA ASN A 383 7.61 5.27 7.10
C ASN A 383 6.34 6.11 6.85
N ASP A 384 5.14 5.51 6.85
CA ASP A 384 3.85 6.18 6.62
C ASP A 384 3.43 7.03 7.83
N HIS A 385 4.29 7.95 8.25
CA HIS A 385 4.06 8.90 9.34
C HIS A 385 4.70 10.24 8.99
N LYS A 386 4.52 11.25 9.84
CA LYS A 386 4.94 12.63 9.54
C LYS A 386 6.39 12.70 9.07
N ASP A 387 7.32 12.18 9.87
CA ASP A 387 8.74 12.31 9.56
C ASP A 387 9.12 11.53 8.29
N GLY A 388 8.65 10.29 8.13
CA GLY A 388 8.93 9.49 6.92
C GLY A 388 8.31 10.09 5.66
N MET A 389 7.09 10.63 5.72
CA MET A 389 6.47 11.36 4.61
C MET A 389 7.25 12.63 4.26
N VAL A 390 7.69 13.41 5.26
CA VAL A 390 8.49 14.62 5.02
C VAL A 390 9.83 14.26 4.40
N GLU A 391 10.52 13.23 4.91
CA GLU A 391 11.79 12.76 4.35
C GLU A 391 11.63 12.27 2.91
N GLN A 392 10.62 11.44 2.64
CA GLN A 392 10.33 10.94 1.29
C GLN A 392 10.02 12.08 0.32
N MET A 393 9.13 13.01 0.68
CA MET A 393 8.76 14.14 -0.17
C MET A 393 9.93 15.10 -0.39
N LYS A 394 10.77 15.33 0.63
CA LYS A 394 12.01 16.12 0.48
C LYS A 394 12.99 15.45 -0.47
N SER A 395 13.20 14.13 -0.36
CA SER A 395 14.05 13.40 -1.30
C SER A 395 13.50 13.46 -2.72
N LEU A 396 12.19 13.28 -2.91
CA LEU A 396 11.55 13.42 -4.24
C LEU A 396 11.66 14.85 -4.78
N ALA A 397 11.48 15.88 -3.96
CA ALA A 397 11.61 17.27 -4.37
C ALA A 397 13.04 17.64 -4.80
N ASN A 398 14.05 17.11 -4.10
CA ASN A 398 15.46 17.37 -4.42
C ASN A 398 15.95 16.61 -5.66
N LEU A 399 15.45 15.40 -5.90
CA LEU A 399 16.01 14.47 -6.90
C LEU A 399 15.10 14.25 -8.10
N GLY A 400 13.84 14.71 -8.03
CA GLY A 400 12.83 14.58 -9.07
C GLY A 400 11.93 15.83 -9.14
N LEU A 401 10.63 15.61 -9.36
CA LEU A 401 9.64 16.69 -9.46
C LEU A 401 8.45 16.40 -8.55
N LEU A 402 8.41 17.04 -7.38
CA LEU A 402 7.30 16.88 -6.43
C LEU A 402 5.94 17.20 -7.05
N SER A 403 5.87 18.20 -7.95
CA SER A 403 4.63 18.58 -8.63
C SER A 403 4.03 17.49 -9.53
N ARG A 404 4.82 16.47 -9.89
CA ARG A 404 4.39 15.30 -10.68
C ARG A 404 4.20 14.05 -9.83
N PHE A 405 4.24 14.17 -8.51
CA PHE A 405 4.07 13.06 -7.60
C PHE A 405 2.65 12.51 -7.67
N VAL A 406 2.51 11.19 -7.83
CA VAL A 406 1.21 10.51 -7.85
C VAL A 406 0.49 10.49 -6.49
N GLY A 407 1.18 10.88 -5.41
CA GLY A 407 0.56 11.14 -4.13
C GLY A 407 0.40 9.92 -3.23
N MET A 408 -0.71 9.88 -2.51
CA MET A 408 -0.94 8.98 -1.39
C MET A 408 -1.78 7.76 -1.76
N LEU A 409 -1.48 6.64 -1.12
CA LEU A 409 -2.27 5.40 -1.06
C LEU A 409 -2.39 4.98 0.42
N THR A 410 -3.36 4.16 0.76
CA THR A 410 -3.52 3.72 2.16
C THR A 410 -2.64 2.54 2.53
N ASP A 411 -2.36 1.61 1.59
CA ASP A 411 -1.72 0.32 1.84
C ASP A 411 -2.38 -0.46 3.01
N SER A 412 -3.68 -0.27 3.21
CA SER A 412 -4.39 -0.70 4.42
C SER A 412 -5.44 -1.75 4.14
N ARG A 413 -5.73 -2.59 5.14
CA ARG A 413 -6.92 -3.46 5.16
C ARG A 413 -8.09 -2.90 5.97
N SER A 414 -7.98 -1.68 6.50
CA SER A 414 -9.02 -1.04 7.30
C SER A 414 -9.84 -0.02 6.50
N PHE A 415 -11.17 -0.08 6.62
CA PHE A 415 -12.08 0.91 6.03
C PHE A 415 -12.03 2.29 6.69
N LEU A 416 -11.30 2.44 7.81
CA LEU A 416 -11.12 3.72 8.51
C LEU A 416 -9.79 4.41 8.13
N SER A 417 -9.00 3.78 7.27
CA SER A 417 -7.66 4.23 6.88
C SER A 417 -7.64 5.47 5.99
N TYR A 418 -8.77 5.91 5.44
CA TYR A 418 -8.81 7.09 4.55
C TYR A 418 -8.39 8.39 5.26
N THR A 419 -8.40 8.42 6.59
CA THR A 419 -7.78 9.52 7.36
C THR A 419 -6.27 9.65 7.13
N ARG A 420 -5.59 8.63 6.61
CA ARG A 420 -4.20 8.70 6.13
C ARG A 420 -4.05 9.68 4.95
N HIS A 421 -5.06 9.79 4.07
CA HIS A 421 -5.05 10.82 3.02
C HIS A 421 -5.19 12.23 3.63
N GLU A 422 -6.05 12.42 4.64
CA GLU A 422 -6.13 13.69 5.37
C GLU A 422 -4.78 14.03 6.01
N TYR A 423 -4.16 13.05 6.68
CA TYR A 423 -2.86 13.21 7.33
C TYR A 423 -1.77 13.61 6.33
N PHE A 424 -1.66 12.89 5.22
CA PHE A 424 -0.75 13.19 4.12
C PHE A 424 -0.97 14.60 3.55
N ARG A 425 -2.21 14.98 3.24
CA ARG A 425 -2.54 16.29 2.66
C ARG A 425 -2.14 17.43 3.59
N ARG A 426 -2.37 17.30 4.89
CA ARG A 426 -1.93 18.29 5.89
C ARG A 426 -0.41 18.44 5.90
N ILE A 427 0.31 17.32 5.88
CA ILE A 427 1.78 17.31 5.87
C ILE A 427 2.34 17.93 4.59
N LEU A 428 1.78 17.57 3.42
CA LEU A 428 2.13 18.15 2.12
C LEU A 428 1.93 19.66 2.10
N CYS A 429 0.75 20.14 2.51
CA CYS A 429 0.44 21.57 2.53
C CYS A 429 1.36 22.33 3.50
N ASN A 430 1.67 21.74 4.66
CA ASN A 430 2.61 22.32 5.60
C ASN A 430 4.04 22.38 5.05
N LEU A 431 4.52 21.32 4.40
CA LEU A 431 5.85 21.29 3.81
C LEU A 431 6.02 22.37 2.73
N ILE A 432 5.04 22.48 1.81
CA ILE A 432 5.04 23.54 0.78
C ILE A 432 4.94 24.92 1.42
N GLY A 433 4.04 25.08 2.40
CA GLY A 433 3.88 26.35 3.12
C GLY A 433 5.17 26.79 3.81
N GLU A 434 5.89 25.88 4.47
CA GLU A 434 7.18 26.18 5.08
C GLU A 434 8.21 26.69 4.06
N TRP A 435 8.32 26.07 2.87
CA TRP A 435 9.20 26.55 1.81
C TRP A 435 8.84 27.95 1.30
N VAL A 436 7.54 28.25 1.19
CA VAL A 436 7.09 29.58 0.77
C VAL A 436 7.40 30.64 1.83
N GLU A 437 7.03 30.39 3.09
CA GLU A 437 7.20 31.34 4.19
C GLU A 437 8.69 31.61 4.48
N ASN A 438 9.56 30.63 4.23
CA ASN A 438 11.01 30.80 4.36
C ASN A 438 11.66 31.51 3.15
N GLY A 439 10.91 31.82 2.09
CA GLY A 439 11.45 32.38 0.85
C GLY A 439 12.23 31.39 -0.02
N GLU A 440 12.06 30.09 0.20
CA GLU A 440 12.68 29.01 -0.58
C GLU A 440 11.92 28.73 -1.88
N TYR A 441 10.63 29.12 -1.97
CA TYR A 441 9.81 29.07 -3.18
C TYR A 441 8.88 30.28 -3.28
N PRO A 442 8.55 30.79 -4.50
CA PRO A 442 7.64 31.92 -4.65
C PRO A 442 6.24 31.65 -4.09
N ASN A 443 5.62 32.67 -3.48
CA ASN A 443 4.25 32.64 -3.01
C ASN A 443 3.23 32.81 -4.15
N ASP A 444 3.18 31.84 -5.07
CA ASP A 444 2.18 31.73 -6.13
C ASP A 444 1.08 30.75 -5.70
N ILE A 445 0.12 31.23 -4.91
CA ILE A 445 -0.94 30.40 -4.31
C ILE A 445 -1.80 29.71 -5.37
N GLU A 446 -2.05 30.34 -6.53
CA GLU A 446 -2.86 29.73 -7.58
C GLU A 446 -2.14 28.50 -8.16
N PHE A 447 -0.87 28.64 -8.49
CA PHE A 447 -0.05 27.52 -8.97
C PHE A 447 0.15 26.45 -7.90
N LEU A 448 0.50 26.83 -6.67
CA LEU A 448 0.72 25.89 -5.57
C LEU A 448 -0.56 25.15 -5.18
N GLY A 449 -1.70 25.84 -5.18
CA GLY A 449 -3.01 25.23 -4.97
C GLY A 449 -3.32 24.17 -6.03
N LYS A 450 -3.04 24.45 -7.31
CA LYS A 450 -3.13 23.45 -8.38
C LYS A 450 -2.20 22.26 -8.13
N VAL A 451 -0.95 22.49 -7.75
CA VAL A 451 0.01 21.42 -7.43
C VAL A 451 -0.49 20.53 -6.30
N VAL A 452 -1.06 21.12 -5.24
CA VAL A 452 -1.64 20.39 -4.12
C VAL A 452 -2.85 19.55 -4.55
N GLN A 453 -3.73 20.06 -5.42
CA GLN A 453 -4.82 19.29 -6.01
C GLN A 453 -4.32 18.15 -6.89
N ASP A 454 -3.28 18.41 -7.68
CA ASP A 454 -2.67 17.44 -8.57
C ASP A 454 -2.09 16.26 -7.79
N ILE A 455 -1.28 16.52 -6.75
CA ILE A 455 -0.72 15.48 -5.88
C ILE A 455 -1.83 14.78 -5.08
N SER A 456 -2.89 15.49 -4.72
CA SER A 456 -4.00 14.92 -3.92
C SER A 456 -4.91 13.99 -4.73
N TYR A 457 -4.94 14.11 -6.06
CA TYR A 457 -5.85 13.34 -6.93
C TYR A 457 -5.47 13.33 -8.42
N ASN A 458 -5.26 14.50 -9.08
CA ASN A 458 -5.23 14.55 -10.56
C ASN A 458 -4.04 13.79 -11.15
N ASN A 459 -2.85 13.86 -10.53
CA ASN A 459 -1.67 13.13 -10.98
C ASN A 459 -1.93 11.62 -10.99
N ALA A 460 -2.51 11.06 -9.91
CA ALA A 460 -2.88 9.64 -9.88
C ALA A 460 -3.90 9.31 -10.98
N LYS A 461 -4.95 10.12 -11.12
CA LYS A 461 -5.99 9.92 -12.15
C LYS A 461 -5.40 9.84 -13.56
N GLU A 462 -4.53 10.79 -13.90
CA GLU A 462 -3.86 10.84 -15.21
C GLU A 462 -2.84 9.69 -15.37
N TYR A 463 -2.02 9.45 -14.34
CA TYR A 463 -0.96 8.46 -14.38
C TYR A 463 -1.49 7.03 -14.52
N PHE A 464 -2.59 6.69 -13.85
CA PHE A 464 -3.21 5.37 -13.95
C PHE A 464 -4.27 5.25 -15.05
N ALA A 465 -4.75 6.38 -15.58
CA ALA A 465 -5.84 6.45 -16.56
C ALA A 465 -7.13 5.72 -16.09
N MET A 466 -7.50 5.91 -14.82
CA MET A 466 -8.60 5.22 -14.13
C MET A 466 -9.84 6.07 -13.87
#